data_AF-C4JFN1-F1
#
_entry.id   AF-C4JFN1-F1
#
_cell.length_a   1.000
_cell.length_b   1.000
_cell.length_c   1.000
_cell.angle_alpha   90.00
_cell.angle_beta   90.00
_cell.angle_gamma   90.00
#
_symmetry.space_group_name_H-M   'P 1'
#
loop_
_entity.id
_entity.type
_entity.pdbx_description
1 polymer ?
#
loop_
_entity_poly.entity_id
_entity_poly.type
_entity_poly.pdbx_seq_one_letter_code
_entity_poly.pdbx_strand_id
1 'polypeptide(L)' 'MSAPPADSVSPAPSNTPMEDIIRTKIQTALSPTTLTIRNDSHLHAHHAPMRGVTSKETHFKYSASHWIQ' A
#
# COMPACT_ATOMS: atom_id res chain seq x y z
N MET A 1 21.42 -34.02 -2.88
CA MET A 1 20.15 -33.29 -2.66
C MET A 1 20.38 -31.83 -3.04
N SER A 2 20.17 -31.48 -4.30
CA SER A 2 20.31 -30.10 -4.77
C SER A 2 19.02 -29.34 -4.47
N ALA A 3 19.13 -28.22 -3.76
CA ALA A 3 18.01 -27.31 -3.55
C ALA A 3 17.55 -26.74 -4.91
N PRO A 4 16.23 -26.53 -5.13
CA PRO A 4 15.75 -25.87 -6.33
C PRO A 4 16.13 -24.38 -6.35
N PRO A 5 16.25 -23.77 -7.54
CA PRO A 5 16.56 -22.35 -7.67
C PRO A 5 15.40 -21.51 -7.11
N ALA A 6 15.72 -20.37 -6.50
CA ALA A 6 14.74 -19.39 -6.06
C ALA A 6 14.09 -18.74 -7.30
N ASP A 7 13.12 -19.45 -7.88
CA ASP A 7 12.30 -18.91 -8.95
C ASP A 7 11.62 -17.63 -8.46
N SER A 8 11.69 -16.64 -9.33
CA SER A 8 11.17 -15.29 -9.15
C SER A 8 9.65 -15.33 -9.01
N VAL A 9 9.17 -15.47 -7.77
CA VAL A 9 7.75 -15.31 -7.46
C VAL A 9 7.42 -13.83 -7.67
N SER A 10 6.82 -13.52 -8.82
CA SER A 10 6.09 -12.27 -8.96
C SER A 10 5.03 -12.26 -7.87
N PRO A 11 4.97 -11.23 -7.00
CA PRO A 11 3.98 -11.21 -5.93
C PRO A 11 2.59 -11.35 -6.57
N ALA A 12 1.79 -12.26 -6.02
CA ALA A 12 0.40 -12.41 -6.43
C ALA A 12 -0.29 -11.04 -6.36
N PRO A 13 -1.22 -10.73 -7.28
CA PRO A 13 -1.87 -9.41 -7.30
C PRO A 13 -2.54 -9.16 -5.95
N SER A 14 -2.08 -8.11 -5.27
CA SER A 14 -2.64 -7.69 -3.98
C SER A 14 -4.06 -7.16 -4.17
N ASN A 15 -4.89 -7.32 -3.14
CA ASN A 15 -6.22 -6.68 -3.08
C ASN A 15 -6.13 -5.19 -2.71
N THR A 16 -4.96 -4.72 -2.27
CA THR A 16 -4.69 -3.32 -1.86
C THR A 16 -3.42 -2.77 -2.51
N PRO A 17 -3.28 -2.84 -3.85
CA PRO A 17 -2.03 -2.50 -4.54
C PRO A 17 -1.59 -1.05 -4.30
N MET A 18 -2.51 -0.10 -4.13
CA MET A 18 -2.14 1.29 -3.85
C MET A 18 -1.68 1.48 -2.41
N GLU A 19 -2.35 0.84 -1.44
CA GLU A 19 -1.88 0.86 -0.04
C GLU A 19 -0.46 0.30 0.07
N ASP A 20 -0.18 -0.80 -0.64
CA ASP A 20 1.13 -1.45 -0.63
C ASP A 20 2.21 -0.53 -1.21
N ILE A 21 1.94 0.13 -2.35
CA ILE A 21 2.85 1.11 -2.93
C ILE A 21 3.11 2.28 -1.97
N ILE A 22 2.07 2.80 -1.31
CA ILE A 22 2.20 3.88 -0.31
C ILE A 22 3.09 3.41 0.84
N ARG A 23 2.84 2.21 1.39
CA ARG A 23 3.62 1.60 2.47
C ARG A 23 5.09 1.49 2.09
N THR A 24 5.39 0.88 0.94
CA THR A 24 6.76 0.70 0.45
C THR A 24 7.46 2.05 0.31
N LYS A 25 6.83 3.04 -0.35
CA LYS A 25 7.44 4.36 -0.56
C LYS A 25 7.75 5.07 0.76
N ILE A 26 6.81 5.07 1.72
CA ILE A 26 7.01 5.72 3.01
C ILE A 26 8.09 5.00 3.82
N GLN A 27 8.07 3.67 3.87
CA GLN A 27 9.08 2.89 4.59
C GLN A 27 10.47 3.10 4.02
N THR A 28 10.64 3.01 2.70
CA THR A 28 11.94 3.19 2.04
C THR A 28 12.46 4.61 2.19
N ALA A 29 11.62 5.64 2.03
CA ALA A 29 12.06 7.02 2.04
C ALA A 29 12.32 7.57 3.46
N LEU A 30 11.52 7.15 4.44
CA LEU A 30 11.49 7.79 5.76
C LEU A 30 11.91 6.88 6.91
N SER A 31 11.96 5.55 6.70
CA SER A 31 12.28 4.56 7.73
C SER A 31 11.62 4.88 9.10
N PRO A 32 10.29 5.09 9.14
CA PRO A 32 9.62 5.45 10.39
C PRO A 32 9.63 4.27 11.35
N THR A 33 9.64 4.56 12.66
CA THR A 33 9.49 3.51 13.70
C THR A 33 8.08 2.91 13.67
N THR A 34 7.07 3.75 13.45
CA THR A 34 5.67 3.33 13.33
C THR A 34 5.04 3.92 12.08
N LEU A 35 4.29 3.11 11.34
CA LEU A 35 3.51 3.53 10.18
C LEU A 35 2.11 2.91 10.23
N THR A 36 1.09 3.76 10.25
CA THR A 36 -0.31 3.36 10.11
C THR A 36 -0.86 3.95 8.83
N ILE A 37 -1.53 3.13 8.02
CA ILE A 37 -2.23 3.56 6.80
C ILE A 37 -3.66 3.01 6.88
N ARG A 38 -4.64 3.84 6.55
CA ARG A 38 -6.05 3.47 6.48
C ARG A 38 -6.64 3.90 5.14
N ASN A 39 -7.25 2.95 4.45
CA ASN A 39 -7.94 3.15 3.19
C ASN A 39 -9.43 3.48 3.41
N ASP A 40 -9.80 4.73 3.12
CA ASP A 40 -11.15 5.27 3.30
C ASP A 40 -11.94 5.35 2.00
N SER A 41 -11.44 4.76 0.93
CA SER A 41 -12.03 4.91 -0.41
C SER A 41 -13.47 4.44 -0.49
N HIS A 42 -13.87 3.50 0.38
CA HIS A 42 -15.25 3.02 0.49
C HIS A 42 -16.25 4.13 0.86
N LEU A 43 -15.82 5.16 1.61
CA LEU A 43 -16.64 6.32 1.95
C LEU A 43 -17.02 7.16 0.72
N HIS A 44 -16.30 6.99 -0.40
CA HIS A 44 -16.50 7.72 -1.64
C HIS A 44 -16.83 6.82 -2.83
N ALA A 45 -17.09 5.53 -2.61
CA ALA A 45 -17.29 4.55 -3.67
C ALA A 45 -18.47 4.86 -4.61
N HIS A 46 -19.46 5.63 -4.15
CA HIS A 46 -20.66 5.99 -4.90
C HIS A 46 -20.61 7.40 -5.54
N HIS A 47 -19.48 8.10 -5.45
CA HIS A 47 -19.35 9.44 -6.03
C HIS A 47 -19.28 9.35 -7.55
N ALA A 48 -20.07 10.15 -8.28
CA ALA A 48 -20.12 10.10 -9.75
C ALA A 48 -18.73 10.26 -10.45
N PRO A 49 -17.82 11.12 -9.94
CA PRO A 49 -16.42 11.19 -10.38
C PRO A 49 -15.59 9.91 -10.27
N MET A 50 -16.05 8.87 -9.56
CA MET A 50 -15.35 7.59 -9.46
C MET A 50 -15.64 6.65 -10.65
N ARG A 51 -16.44 7.07 -11.63
CA ARG A 51 -16.70 6.26 -12.82
C ARG A 51 -15.47 6.19 -13.72
N GLY A 52 -15.05 4.99 -14.09
CA GLY A 52 -13.94 4.76 -15.02
C GLY A 52 -12.53 4.84 -14.41
N VAL A 53 -12.40 4.98 -13.10
CA VAL A 53 -11.09 4.95 -12.43
C VAL A 53 -10.45 3.55 -12.54
N THR A 54 -9.14 3.51 -12.75
CA THR A 54 -8.37 2.25 -12.85
C THR A 54 -8.21 1.56 -11.50
N SER A 55 -8.19 2.33 -10.40
CA SER A 55 -8.20 1.80 -9.03
C SER A 55 -9.32 2.43 -8.22
N LYS A 56 -9.96 1.63 -7.37
CA LYS A 56 -10.97 2.08 -6.41
C LYS A 56 -10.34 2.61 -5.12
N GLU A 57 -9.01 2.54 -4.98
CA GLU A 57 -8.26 3.05 -3.86
C GLU A 57 -7.84 4.51 -4.11
N THR A 58 -8.63 5.46 -3.59
CA THR A 58 -8.48 6.90 -3.88
C THR A 58 -8.31 7.78 -2.66
N HIS A 59 -8.71 7.32 -1.48
CA HIS A 59 -8.66 8.13 -0.25
C HIS A 59 -7.91 7.36 0.84
N PHE A 60 -6.84 7.97 1.35
CA PHE A 60 -5.99 7.40 2.38
C PHE A 60 -5.74 8.42 3.48
N LYS A 61 -5.72 7.92 4.72
CA LYS A 61 -5.17 8.62 5.86
C LYS A 61 -3.97 7.84 6.37
N TYR A 62 -2.88 8.52 6.68
CA TYR A 62 -1.70 7.87 7.25
C TYR A 62 -1.12 8.69 8.41
N SER A 63 -0.36 8.01 9.25
CA SER A 63 0.48 8.59 10.28
C SER A 63 1.81 7.85 10.30
N ALA A 64 2.91 8.61 10.31
CA ALA A 64 4.26 8.08 10.40
C ALA A 64 4.98 8.82 11.52
N SER A 65 5.61 8.08 12.43
CA SER A 65 6.37 8.64 13.54
C SER A 65 7.74 8.01 13.64
N HIS A 66 8.73 8.83 13.96
CA HIS A 66 10.07 8.40 14.30
C HIS A 66 10.34 8.88 15.72
N TRP A 67 10.62 7.97 16.64
CA TRP A 67 11.03 8.34 17.99
C TRP A 67 12.53 8.65 17.96
N ILE A 68 12.91 9.82 18.47
CA ILE A 68 14.32 10.14 18.66
C ILE A 68 14.73 9.48 19.99
N GLN A 69 15.79 8.70 19.95
CA GLN A 69 16.38 8.07 21.14
C GLN A 69 17.30 9.05 21.86
#